data_AF-A0A9P7UJN5-F1
#
_entry.id   AF-A0A9P7UJN5-F1
#
_cell.length_a   1.000
_cell.length_b   1.000
_cell.length_c   1.000
_cell.angle_alpha   90.00
_cell.angle_beta   90.00
_cell.angle_gamma   90.00
#
_symmetry.space_group_name_H-M   'P 1'
#
loop_
_entity.id
_entity.type
_entity.pdbx_description
1 polymer ?
#
loop_
_entity_poly.entity_id
_entity_poly.type
_entity_poly.pdbx_seq_one_letter_code
_entity_poly.pdbx_strand_id
1 'polypeptide(L)'
;MRSPLPSIPYPPSRDGFWNPVTATINWCEEDYYVTPYVAEFVNTFTNAIFVYLALVGISSCIRNNHPRVFLVAYVGYMTIGIASVVYHTSLKYWMQLFDELSMIYTTCILFYAVFSHGKSLFGQALLGTFITGLAIFITVYYHYLGDPVFHQVMFGILTATVVFRSMYIMEKILRPKSTPQSKAELLDTQLLKKMWTLITCGLVSIAIGFLAWNLDNIFCSHLRHWRRELGLPWGVLLEGHGWWHLFTAPLIWLHSDDPFRPADILEHVRHTTPMVHMEPIRGLPQLDLDNLAMLNDYWNNGPVSLTANGDITSLPTWLFGETPDESGKLHNATSCVVITVDRGSGDLDAFYFYFYSYDQGANITQVLPPMNGLIEDTEHGMHFGDHVGDWEHNMIRFHDGKPTGIYYSQHSSGSAYKWDDKALSVENGRPIVYSAWGSHANWASPGDHVHDSVLLDYCDAGQIWDPVSSAYYYKFDPETSLLTSIFPPGAEASTNLTSFLYYSGIWGDFQYPDDHPRQKIVPYFGLKRYVSGPTGPTTKQLVRKRLFPDHPERKNLLQWGVGIYMSLYPCCFRGWRAWASGIAFIGLLVCIVLGIKRSLKWARARKEGYKKIGNEESIPLWELDYLDDRTSNHRD
;
A
#
# COMPACT_ATOMS: atom_id res chain seq x y z
N MET A 1 -18.14 18.87 -11.33
CA MET A 1 -17.50 20.17 -11.29
C MET A 1 -16.58 20.23 -12.49
N ARG A 2 -17.07 20.91 -13.53
CA ARG A 2 -16.18 21.60 -14.45
C ARG A 2 -15.10 22.27 -13.60
N SER A 3 -13.84 22.05 -13.97
CA SER A 3 -12.69 22.69 -13.34
C SER A 3 -12.98 24.17 -13.08
N PRO A 4 -12.59 24.74 -11.92
CA PRO A 4 -12.75 26.17 -11.64
C PRO A 4 -11.94 27.05 -12.61
N LEU A 5 -11.09 26.42 -13.43
CA LEU A 5 -10.37 27.04 -14.52
C LEU A 5 -11.15 26.86 -15.83
N PRO A 6 -11.13 27.85 -16.76
CA PRO A 6 -11.75 27.69 -18.07
C PRO A 6 -11.23 26.41 -18.71
N SER A 7 -12.15 25.46 -18.94
CA SER A 7 -11.82 24.11 -19.37
C SER A 7 -12.81 23.62 -20.42
N ILE A 8 -12.28 22.93 -21.42
CA ILE A 8 -13.06 22.29 -22.49
C ILE A 8 -13.03 20.79 -22.22
N PRO A 9 -14.15 20.05 -22.38
CA PRO A 9 -14.16 18.60 -22.21
C PRO A 9 -13.04 17.95 -23.02
N TYR A 10 -12.30 17.01 -22.42
CA TYR A 10 -11.28 16.23 -23.11
C TYR A 10 -11.97 15.12 -23.93
N PRO A 11 -11.94 15.18 -25.27
CA PRO A 11 -12.62 14.23 -26.13
C PRO A 11 -12.11 12.78 -25.95
N PRO A 12 -12.96 11.77 -26.16
CA PRO A 12 -12.50 10.38 -26.24
C PRO A 12 -11.72 10.12 -27.53
N SER A 13 -11.04 8.98 -27.58
CA SER A 13 -10.42 8.48 -28.81
C SER A 13 -11.46 8.28 -29.92
N ARG A 14 -11.06 8.53 -31.18
CA ARG A 14 -11.93 8.39 -32.36
C ARG A 14 -11.14 7.89 -33.55
N ASP A 15 -11.85 7.46 -34.59
CA ASP A 15 -11.23 7.10 -35.84
C ASP A 15 -10.61 8.31 -36.56
N GLY A 16 -9.38 8.13 -37.04
CA GLY A 16 -8.59 9.17 -37.70
C GLY A 16 -8.22 8.86 -39.14
N PHE A 17 -7.66 9.86 -39.82
CA PHE A 17 -7.28 9.81 -41.23
C PHE A 17 -6.32 8.66 -41.55
N TRP A 18 -5.42 8.32 -40.63
CA TRP A 18 -4.44 7.26 -40.82
C TRP A 18 -4.92 5.89 -40.35
N ASN A 19 -6.20 5.66 -40.06
CA ASN A 19 -6.65 4.31 -39.69
C ASN A 19 -6.47 3.27 -40.81
N PRO A 20 -6.22 1.98 -40.48
CA PRO A 20 -6.09 1.42 -39.13
C PRO A 20 -4.70 1.63 -38.50
N VAL A 21 -4.61 1.65 -37.17
CA VAL A 21 -3.33 1.61 -36.44
C VAL A 21 -2.59 0.31 -36.75
N THR A 22 -1.31 0.41 -37.12
CA THR A 22 -0.48 -0.77 -37.48
C THR A 22 0.81 -0.85 -36.66
N ALA A 23 1.12 0.18 -35.88
CA ALA A 23 2.22 0.16 -34.91
C ALA A 23 2.07 -1.02 -33.93
N THR A 24 3.19 -1.56 -33.47
CA THR A 24 3.19 -2.68 -32.51
C THR A 24 2.86 -2.22 -31.10
N ILE A 25 2.99 -0.91 -30.82
CA ILE A 25 2.62 -0.27 -29.57
C ILE A 25 1.77 0.96 -29.87
N ASN A 26 0.77 1.20 -29.02
CA ASN A 26 0.03 2.45 -28.96
C ASN A 26 0.21 3.06 -27.56
N TRP A 27 0.49 4.36 -27.47
CA TRP A 27 0.84 4.98 -26.19
C TRP A 27 -0.39 5.45 -25.43
N CYS A 28 -0.16 6.08 -24.28
CA CYS A 28 -1.24 6.42 -23.37
C CYS A 28 -2.07 7.63 -23.79
N GLU A 29 -1.69 8.39 -24.80
CA GLU A 29 -2.52 9.48 -25.30
C GLU A 29 -3.77 8.92 -26.03
N GLU A 30 -4.93 9.57 -25.95
CA GLU A 30 -6.12 9.12 -26.70
C GLU A 30 -5.98 9.40 -28.21
N ASP A 31 -6.16 8.40 -29.07
CA ASP A 31 -5.98 8.62 -30.51
C ASP A 31 -6.99 9.60 -31.11
N TYR A 32 -6.50 10.56 -31.88
CA TYR A 32 -7.21 11.56 -32.66
C TYR A 32 -8.13 12.49 -31.87
N TYR A 33 -7.99 12.56 -30.55
CA TYR A 33 -8.96 13.30 -29.71
C TYR A 33 -9.04 14.79 -30.06
N VAL A 34 -7.92 15.44 -30.41
CA VAL A 34 -7.88 16.87 -30.82
C VAL A 34 -8.29 17.05 -32.28
N THR A 35 -7.68 16.30 -33.20
CA THR A 35 -7.85 16.45 -34.65
C THR A 35 -7.82 15.09 -35.34
N PRO A 36 -8.62 14.86 -36.41
CA PRO A 36 -8.60 13.58 -37.13
C PRO A 36 -7.30 13.35 -37.92
N TYR A 37 -6.40 14.33 -38.04
CA TYR A 37 -5.16 14.22 -38.82
C TYR A 37 -3.93 13.81 -38.01
N VAL A 38 -3.97 13.93 -36.69
CA VAL A 38 -2.86 13.65 -35.76
C VAL A 38 -3.35 12.72 -34.67
N ALA A 39 -2.79 11.52 -34.61
CA ALA A 39 -3.22 10.49 -33.67
C ALA A 39 -2.94 10.87 -32.21
N GLU A 40 -1.69 11.15 -31.85
CA GLU A 40 -1.34 11.54 -30.48
C GLU A 40 -0.85 13.00 -30.49
N PHE A 41 -1.72 13.94 -30.17
CA PHE A 41 -1.50 15.37 -30.37
C PHE A 41 -0.35 15.92 -29.52
N VAL A 42 -0.36 15.68 -28.21
CA VAL A 42 0.66 16.13 -27.26
C VAL A 42 1.99 15.43 -27.52
N ASN A 43 2.00 14.12 -27.72
CA ASN A 43 3.19 13.37 -28.09
C ASN A 43 3.78 13.87 -29.42
N THR A 44 2.95 14.26 -30.39
CA THR A 44 3.42 14.86 -31.64
C THR A 44 4.04 16.25 -31.41
N PHE A 45 3.37 17.16 -30.71
CA PHE A 45 3.82 18.56 -30.62
C PHE A 45 4.92 18.80 -29.59
N THR A 46 5.03 17.96 -28.55
CA THR A 46 6.16 18.00 -27.60
C THR A 46 7.49 17.78 -28.31
N ASN A 47 7.52 17.01 -29.39
CA ASN A 47 8.71 16.81 -30.22
C ASN A 47 9.22 18.08 -30.93
N ALA A 48 8.44 19.16 -30.99
CA ALA A 48 8.89 20.45 -31.52
C ALA A 48 10.11 21.00 -30.76
N ILE A 49 10.26 20.67 -29.47
CA ILE A 49 11.43 21.09 -28.69
C ILE A 49 12.71 20.43 -29.18
N PHE A 50 12.65 19.15 -29.61
CA PHE A 50 13.80 18.42 -30.15
C PHE A 50 14.26 19.07 -31.45
N VAL A 51 13.32 19.39 -32.34
CA VAL A 51 13.60 20.07 -33.61
C VAL A 51 14.19 21.46 -33.36
N TYR A 52 13.60 22.25 -32.46
CA TYR A 52 14.11 23.58 -32.11
C TYR A 52 15.53 23.53 -31.53
N LEU A 53 15.77 22.67 -30.53
CA LEU A 53 17.08 22.53 -29.90
C LEU A 53 18.13 22.03 -30.91
N ALA A 54 17.75 21.13 -31.82
CA ALA A 54 18.61 20.70 -32.90
C ALA A 54 18.98 21.83 -33.86
N LEU A 55 18.03 22.69 -34.25
CA LEU A 55 18.28 23.86 -35.10
C LEU A 55 19.20 24.88 -34.41
N VAL A 56 19.02 25.11 -33.11
CA VAL A 56 19.93 25.95 -32.31
C VAL A 56 21.33 25.32 -32.28
N GLY A 57 21.43 24.00 -32.08
CA GLY A 57 22.69 23.25 -32.12
C GLY A 57 23.40 23.33 -33.47
N ILE A 58 22.66 23.14 -34.57
CA ILE A 58 23.15 23.28 -35.95
C ILE A 58 23.64 24.71 -36.20
N SER A 59 22.82 25.71 -35.87
CA SER A 59 23.19 27.12 -36.04
C SER A 59 24.43 27.47 -35.24
N SER A 60 24.57 26.94 -34.02
CA SER A 60 25.76 27.13 -33.19
C SER A 60 26.99 26.46 -33.80
N CYS A 61 26.86 25.23 -34.31
CA CYS A 61 27.94 24.52 -35.00
C CYS A 61 28.45 25.27 -36.22
N ILE A 62 27.54 25.82 -37.02
CA ILE A 62 27.89 26.60 -38.22
C ILE A 62 28.52 27.94 -37.80
N ARG A 63 27.89 28.68 -36.87
CA ARG A 63 28.36 30.00 -36.44
C ARG A 63 29.74 29.95 -35.76
N ASN A 64 30.00 28.91 -34.96
CA ASN A 64 31.23 28.75 -34.21
C ASN A 64 32.24 27.81 -34.89
N ASN A 65 31.96 27.36 -36.13
CA ASN A 65 32.82 26.48 -36.92
C ASN A 65 33.26 25.20 -36.18
N HIS A 66 32.30 24.54 -35.50
CA HIS A 66 32.56 23.29 -34.79
C HIS A 66 32.84 22.11 -35.76
N PRO A 67 33.55 21.06 -35.32
CA PRO A 67 33.81 19.87 -36.14
C PRO A 67 32.53 19.28 -36.74
N ARG A 68 32.61 18.83 -38.01
CA ARG A 68 31.46 18.32 -38.78
C ARG A 68 30.70 17.17 -38.11
N VAL A 69 31.38 16.36 -37.30
CA VAL A 69 30.73 15.27 -36.56
C VAL A 69 29.62 15.76 -35.62
N PHE A 70 29.80 16.94 -35.00
CA PHE A 70 28.76 17.53 -34.15
C PHE A 70 27.58 18.06 -34.96
N LEU A 71 27.85 18.63 -36.15
CA LEU A 71 26.80 19.03 -37.08
C LEU A 71 25.96 17.81 -37.49
N VAL A 72 26.61 16.71 -37.87
CA VAL A 72 25.94 15.45 -38.22
C VAL A 72 25.15 14.88 -37.03
N ALA A 73 25.70 14.96 -35.81
CA ALA A 73 24.99 14.54 -34.60
C ALA A 73 23.72 15.37 -34.34
N TYR A 74 23.76 16.69 -34.50
CA TYR A 74 22.56 17.53 -34.36
C TYR A 74 21.55 17.32 -35.51
N VAL A 75 22.00 16.99 -36.73
CA VAL A 75 21.10 16.56 -37.81
C VAL A 75 20.43 15.24 -37.47
N GLY A 76 21.16 14.28 -36.89
CA GLY A 76 20.60 13.04 -36.35
C GLY A 76 19.57 13.31 -35.25
N TYR A 77 19.89 14.18 -34.30
CA TYR A 77 18.98 14.60 -33.24
C TYR A 77 17.69 15.28 -33.77
N MET A 78 17.82 16.12 -34.81
CA MET A 78 16.66 16.68 -35.51
C MET A 78 15.82 15.59 -36.18
N THR A 79 16.48 14.57 -36.75
CA THR A 79 15.82 13.44 -37.40
C THR A 79 15.00 12.63 -36.40
N ILE A 80 15.48 12.44 -35.16
CA ILE A 80 14.69 11.81 -34.07
C ILE A 80 13.39 12.60 -33.85
N GLY A 81 13.48 13.92 -33.65
CA GLY A 81 12.30 14.74 -33.42
C GLY A 81 11.30 14.69 -34.58
N ILE A 82 11.78 14.74 -35.82
CA ILE A 82 10.92 14.63 -37.02
C ILE A 82 10.30 13.24 -37.14
N ALA A 83 11.08 12.18 -36.92
CA ALA A 83 10.60 10.81 -37.01
C ALA A 83 9.52 10.53 -35.96
N SER A 84 9.74 10.99 -34.72
CA SER A 84 8.76 10.91 -33.63
C SER A 84 7.48 11.70 -33.93
N VAL A 85 7.58 12.92 -34.50
CA VAL A 85 6.41 13.68 -34.98
C VAL A 85 5.60 12.85 -35.99
N VAL A 86 6.25 12.26 -36.99
CA VAL A 86 5.56 11.50 -38.05
C VAL A 86 4.96 10.20 -37.50
N TYR A 87 5.64 9.55 -36.55
CA TYR A 87 5.13 8.36 -35.88
C TYR A 87 3.88 8.67 -35.05
N HIS A 88 3.97 9.58 -34.08
CA HIS A 88 2.84 9.94 -33.21
C HIS A 88 1.68 10.59 -33.98
N THR A 89 1.94 11.15 -35.17
CA THR A 89 0.87 11.64 -36.07
C THR A 89 0.06 10.49 -36.68
N SER A 90 0.70 9.35 -36.99
CA SER A 90 0.15 8.32 -37.90
C SER A 90 -0.05 6.92 -37.30
N LEU A 91 0.66 6.59 -36.21
CA LEU A 91 0.70 5.27 -35.56
C LEU A 91 0.88 4.10 -36.54
N LYS A 92 1.77 4.30 -37.52
CA LYS A 92 2.13 3.30 -38.53
C LYS A 92 3.42 2.59 -38.17
N TYR A 93 3.46 1.27 -38.38
CA TYR A 93 4.64 0.46 -38.12
C TYR A 93 5.92 0.99 -38.79
N TRP A 94 5.84 1.38 -40.07
CA TRP A 94 7.00 1.94 -40.78
C TRP A 94 7.48 3.28 -40.21
N MET A 95 6.57 4.07 -39.61
CA MET A 95 6.91 5.33 -38.97
C MET A 95 7.45 5.10 -37.55
N GLN A 96 6.95 4.07 -36.85
CA GLN A 96 7.51 3.59 -35.58
C GLN A 96 8.96 3.16 -35.77
N LEU A 97 9.25 2.35 -36.81
CA LEU A 97 10.62 1.98 -37.15
C LEU A 97 11.48 3.21 -37.45
N PHE A 98 10.95 4.21 -38.15
CA PHE A 98 11.71 5.43 -38.42
C PHE A 98 12.06 6.18 -37.13
N ASP A 99 11.12 6.31 -36.19
CA ASP A 99 11.35 6.94 -34.89
C ASP A 99 12.41 6.18 -34.08
N GLU A 100 12.15 4.91 -33.78
CA GLU A 100 12.99 4.09 -32.92
C GLU A 100 14.39 3.87 -33.52
N LEU A 101 14.51 3.59 -34.83
CA LEU A 101 15.82 3.37 -35.44
C LEU A 101 16.65 4.65 -35.57
N SER A 102 16.00 5.82 -35.73
CA SER A 102 16.72 7.10 -35.75
C SER A 102 17.45 7.37 -34.43
N MET A 103 16.91 6.90 -33.30
CA MET A 103 17.57 6.94 -31.99
C MET A 103 18.84 6.10 -31.99
N ILE A 104 18.79 4.86 -32.52
CA ILE A 104 19.97 3.98 -32.64
C ILE A 104 21.04 4.63 -33.51
N TYR A 105 20.68 5.12 -34.68
CA TYR A 105 21.64 5.69 -35.64
C TYR A 105 22.31 6.95 -35.09
N THR A 106 21.57 7.82 -34.41
CA THR A 106 22.12 9.01 -33.77
C THR A 106 23.08 8.64 -32.64
N THR A 107 22.73 7.64 -31.82
CA THR A 107 23.64 7.16 -30.76
C THR A 107 24.88 6.47 -31.35
N CYS A 108 24.77 5.78 -32.49
CA CYS A 108 25.92 5.26 -33.25
C CYS A 108 26.85 6.38 -33.75
N ILE A 109 26.30 7.51 -34.21
CA ILE A 109 27.08 8.70 -34.59
C ILE A 109 27.82 9.28 -33.38
N LEU A 110 27.14 9.39 -32.22
CA LEU A 110 27.77 9.86 -30.98
C LEU A 110 28.84 8.89 -30.47
N PHE A 111 28.58 7.58 -30.56
CA PHE A 111 29.56 6.54 -30.26
C PHE A 111 30.80 6.71 -31.13
N TYR A 112 30.62 6.86 -32.45
CA TYR A 112 31.74 7.13 -33.35
C TYR A 112 32.47 8.41 -32.95
N ALA A 113 31.78 9.51 -32.66
CA ALA A 113 32.38 10.79 -32.28
C ALA A 113 33.27 10.67 -31.03
N VAL A 114 32.79 9.97 -30.00
CA VAL A 114 33.50 9.83 -28.71
C VAL A 114 34.66 8.85 -28.81
N PHE A 115 34.50 7.73 -29.53
CA PHE A 115 35.51 6.68 -29.61
C PHE A 115 36.53 6.87 -30.73
N SER A 116 36.23 7.69 -31.76
CA SER A 116 37.17 8.07 -32.81
C SER A 116 38.22 9.08 -32.32
N HIS A 117 37.90 9.84 -31.27
CA HIS A 117 38.80 10.86 -30.72
C HIS A 117 40.15 10.26 -30.33
N GLY A 118 41.22 10.75 -30.96
CA GLY A 118 42.60 10.29 -30.74
C GLY A 118 43.00 9.01 -31.49
N LYS A 119 42.16 8.46 -32.38
CA LYS A 119 42.52 7.30 -33.23
C LYS A 119 43.11 7.72 -34.58
N SER A 120 43.96 6.86 -35.14
CA SER A 120 44.48 7.00 -36.52
C SER A 120 43.36 6.85 -37.56
N LEU A 121 43.58 7.32 -38.79
CA LEU A 121 42.62 7.19 -39.91
C LEU A 121 42.14 5.74 -40.11
N PHE A 122 43.05 4.78 -40.02
CA PHE A 122 42.71 3.34 -40.10
C PHE A 122 41.82 2.90 -38.93
N GLY A 123 42.15 3.32 -37.69
CA GLY A 123 41.35 3.00 -36.52
C GLY A 123 39.96 3.65 -36.53
N GLN A 124 39.84 4.84 -37.12
CA GLN A 124 38.56 5.50 -37.35
C GLN A 124 37.73 4.75 -38.40
N ALA A 125 38.32 4.36 -39.53
CA ALA A 125 37.64 3.59 -40.57
C ALA A 125 37.13 2.23 -40.07
N LEU A 126 37.94 1.51 -39.28
CA LEU A 126 37.55 0.24 -38.67
C LEU A 126 36.38 0.41 -37.69
N LEU A 127 36.45 1.44 -36.83
CA LEU A 127 35.37 1.77 -35.89
C LEU A 127 34.07 2.14 -36.62
N GLY A 128 34.18 2.94 -37.69
CA GLY A 128 33.05 3.31 -38.54
C GLY A 128 32.40 2.10 -39.21
N THR A 129 33.21 1.16 -39.71
CA THR A 129 32.70 -0.09 -40.30
C THR A 129 31.99 -0.95 -39.27
N PHE A 130 32.58 -1.11 -38.08
CA PHE A 130 31.98 -1.86 -36.97
C PHE A 130 30.63 -1.27 -36.54
N ILE A 131 30.58 0.03 -36.27
CA ILE A 131 29.36 0.66 -35.77
C ILE A 131 28.24 0.67 -36.82
N THR A 132 28.60 0.78 -38.11
CA THR A 132 27.66 0.67 -39.22
C THR A 132 27.11 -0.76 -39.32
N GLY A 133 27.97 -1.78 -39.21
CA GLY A 133 27.55 -3.18 -39.16
C GLY A 133 26.62 -3.47 -37.98
N LEU A 134 26.92 -2.91 -36.80
CA LEU A 134 26.06 -3.03 -35.62
C LEU A 134 24.69 -2.38 -35.84
N ALA A 135 24.64 -1.18 -36.43
CA ALA A 135 23.38 -0.50 -36.73
C ALA A 135 22.52 -1.30 -37.73
N ILE A 136 23.13 -1.87 -38.77
CA ILE A 136 22.44 -2.74 -39.74
C ILE A 136 21.92 -4.00 -39.05
N PHE A 137 22.73 -4.65 -38.21
CA PHE A 137 22.31 -5.83 -37.46
C PHE A 137 21.10 -5.53 -36.56
N ILE A 138 21.18 -4.48 -35.74
CA ILE A 138 20.06 -4.08 -34.86
C ILE A 138 18.81 -3.81 -35.70
N THR A 139 18.94 -3.11 -36.83
CA THR A 139 17.82 -2.78 -37.72
C THR A 139 17.14 -4.02 -38.28
N VAL A 140 17.92 -4.92 -38.89
CA VAL A 140 17.38 -6.14 -39.53
C VAL A 140 16.78 -7.06 -38.48
N TYR A 141 17.46 -7.24 -37.35
CA TYR A 141 17.00 -8.12 -36.29
C TYR A 141 15.76 -7.57 -35.57
N TYR A 142 15.71 -6.25 -35.32
CA TYR A 142 14.54 -5.60 -34.75
C TYR A 142 13.33 -5.72 -35.67
N HIS A 143 13.50 -5.46 -36.97
CA HIS A 143 12.43 -5.63 -37.96
C HIS A 143 11.95 -7.08 -38.04
N TYR A 144 12.86 -8.05 -37.94
CA TYR A 144 12.51 -9.48 -37.93
C TYR A 144 11.73 -9.90 -36.69
N LEU A 145 12.15 -9.45 -35.50
CA LEU A 145 11.49 -9.81 -34.24
C LEU A 145 10.15 -9.09 -34.03
N GLY A 146 10.05 -7.82 -34.41
CA GLY A 146 8.89 -6.98 -34.12
C GLY A 146 8.67 -6.70 -32.63
N ASP A 147 9.65 -7.01 -31.77
CA ASP A 147 9.57 -6.81 -30.32
C ASP A 147 10.27 -5.51 -29.88
N PRO A 148 9.53 -4.48 -29.46
CA PRO A 148 10.08 -3.18 -29.06
C PRO A 148 11.01 -3.25 -27.84
N VAL A 149 10.92 -4.29 -27.00
CA VAL A 149 11.83 -4.47 -25.85
C VAL A 149 13.27 -4.69 -26.33
N PHE A 150 13.46 -5.40 -27.45
CA PHE A 150 14.80 -5.60 -28.02
C PHE A 150 15.45 -4.25 -28.38
N HIS A 151 14.70 -3.35 -29.04
CA HIS A 151 15.17 -2.02 -29.36
C HIS A 151 15.57 -1.24 -28.10
N GLN A 152 14.70 -1.22 -27.08
CA GLN A 152 14.93 -0.50 -25.83
C GLN A 152 16.21 -0.94 -25.14
N VAL A 153 16.45 -2.26 -25.06
CA VAL A 153 17.67 -2.82 -24.46
C VAL A 153 18.92 -2.42 -25.25
N MET A 154 18.89 -2.55 -26.57
CA MET A 154 20.03 -2.19 -27.43
C MET A 154 20.34 -0.68 -27.36
N PHE A 155 19.32 0.16 -27.39
CA PHE A 155 19.46 1.61 -27.23
C PHE A 155 20.03 1.97 -25.85
N GLY A 156 19.56 1.32 -24.78
CA GLY A 156 20.04 1.52 -23.42
C GLY A 156 21.52 1.17 -23.26
N ILE A 157 21.95 0.00 -23.75
CA ILE A 157 23.36 -0.43 -23.70
C ILE A 157 24.26 0.53 -24.48
N LEU A 158 23.84 0.93 -25.70
CA LEU A 158 24.63 1.82 -26.53
C LEU A 158 24.77 3.21 -25.88
N THR A 159 23.68 3.75 -25.35
CA THR A 159 23.65 5.05 -24.66
C THR A 159 24.51 5.03 -23.39
N ALA A 160 24.37 3.99 -22.55
CA ALA A 160 25.19 3.82 -21.35
C ALA A 160 26.68 3.77 -21.70
N THR A 161 27.05 3.05 -22.77
CA THR A 161 28.44 2.96 -23.22
C THR A 161 29.01 4.32 -23.62
N VAL A 162 28.24 5.14 -24.34
CA VAL A 162 28.64 6.52 -24.73
C VAL A 162 28.80 7.41 -23.50
N VAL A 163 27.85 7.34 -22.55
CA VAL A 163 27.87 8.16 -21.32
C VAL A 163 29.07 7.79 -20.45
N PHE A 164 29.26 6.50 -20.14
CA PHE A 164 30.38 6.06 -19.31
C PHE A 164 31.73 6.34 -19.96
N ARG A 165 31.83 6.20 -21.29
CA ARG A 165 33.05 6.59 -22.00
C ARG A 165 33.30 8.10 -21.90
N SER A 166 32.27 8.92 -22.02
CA SER A 166 32.39 10.38 -21.89
C SER A 166 32.83 10.78 -20.48
N MET A 167 32.26 10.17 -19.43
CA MET A 167 32.68 10.36 -18.04
C MET A 167 34.13 9.91 -17.82
N TYR A 168 34.54 8.78 -18.41
CA TYR A 168 35.92 8.31 -18.35
C TYR A 168 36.89 9.32 -18.97
N ILE A 169 36.58 9.85 -20.16
CA ILE A 169 37.43 10.85 -20.83
C ILE A 169 37.56 12.10 -19.95
N MET A 170 36.45 12.56 -19.37
CA MET A 170 36.46 13.72 -18.48
C MET A 170 37.30 13.49 -17.22
N GLU A 171 37.16 12.34 -16.57
CA GLU A 171 37.82 12.05 -15.30
C GLU A 171 39.29 11.65 -15.46
N LYS A 172 39.64 10.91 -16.51
CA LYS A 172 40.99 10.33 -16.69
C LYS A 172 41.87 11.09 -17.66
N ILE A 173 41.28 11.78 -18.64
CA ILE A 173 42.05 12.48 -19.68
C ILE A 173 42.04 13.98 -19.42
N LEU A 174 40.87 14.57 -19.13
CA LEU A 174 40.72 16.02 -19.04
C LEU A 174 40.94 16.59 -17.62
N ARG A 175 40.73 15.80 -16.55
CA ARG A 175 40.89 16.28 -15.16
C ARG A 175 42.34 16.74 -14.88
N PRO A 176 42.56 17.98 -14.41
CA PRO A 176 43.88 18.47 -14.05
C PRO A 176 44.46 17.68 -12.85
N LYS A 177 45.75 17.36 -12.90
CA LYS A 177 46.45 16.63 -11.83
C LYS A 177 46.97 17.53 -10.71
N SER A 178 47.00 18.85 -10.92
CA SER A 178 47.57 19.84 -10.01
C SER A 178 46.68 21.08 -9.90
N THR A 179 46.88 21.87 -8.85
CA THR A 179 46.17 23.14 -8.64
C THR A 179 46.42 24.10 -9.80
N PRO A 180 45.39 24.79 -10.35
CA PRO A 180 45.57 25.69 -11.48
C PRO A 180 46.52 26.84 -11.15
N GLN A 181 47.54 27.04 -11.98
CA GLN A 181 48.54 28.11 -11.81
C GLN A 181 48.34 29.24 -12.82
N SER A 182 47.72 28.95 -13.97
CA SER A 182 47.41 29.95 -15.00
C SER A 182 45.93 30.28 -15.11
N LYS A 183 45.60 31.45 -15.68
CA LYS A 183 44.21 31.81 -16.02
C LYS A 183 43.56 30.81 -16.98
N ALA A 184 44.35 30.19 -17.88
CA ALA A 184 43.86 29.18 -18.81
C ALA A 184 43.47 27.87 -18.10
N GLU A 185 44.32 27.37 -17.19
CA GLU A 185 44.03 26.17 -16.39
C GLU A 185 42.85 26.39 -15.42
N LEU A 186 42.70 27.61 -14.92
CA LEU A 186 41.53 27.99 -14.12
C LEU A 186 40.26 27.92 -14.97
N LEU A 187 40.31 28.41 -16.22
CA LEU A 187 39.21 28.34 -17.17
C LEU A 187 38.86 26.89 -17.53
N ASP A 188 39.86 26.03 -17.78
CA ASP A 188 39.67 24.61 -18.06
C ASP A 188 39.01 23.88 -16.88
N THR A 189 39.43 24.20 -15.65
CA THR A 189 38.82 23.65 -14.43
C THR A 189 37.36 24.11 -14.28
N GLN A 190 37.05 25.37 -14.63
CA GLN A 190 35.67 25.88 -14.63
C GLN A 190 34.82 25.23 -15.72
N LEU A 191 35.37 25.02 -16.91
CA LEU A 191 34.73 24.31 -18.02
C LEU A 191 34.39 22.87 -17.64
N LEU A 192 35.33 22.15 -17.02
CA LEU A 192 35.11 20.78 -16.54
C LEU A 192 34.01 20.70 -15.48
N LYS A 193 33.97 21.66 -14.54
CA LYS A 193 32.87 21.74 -13.56
C LYS A 193 31.52 21.92 -14.26
N LYS A 194 31.45 22.82 -15.26
CA LYS A 194 30.23 23.00 -16.06
C LYS A 194 29.86 21.72 -16.81
N MET A 195 30.81 21.02 -17.41
CA MET A 195 30.55 19.75 -18.10
C MET A 195 29.99 18.70 -17.14
N TRP A 196 30.52 18.59 -15.92
CA TRP A 196 29.97 17.70 -14.89
C TRP A 196 28.56 18.10 -14.46
N THR A 197 28.29 19.39 -14.28
CA THR A 197 26.93 19.89 -14.02
C THR A 197 25.97 19.52 -15.16
N LEU A 198 26.40 19.64 -16.42
CA LEU A 198 25.61 19.25 -17.59
C LEU A 198 25.34 17.74 -17.64
N ILE A 199 26.33 16.90 -17.32
CA ILE A 199 26.13 15.44 -17.21
C ILE A 199 25.14 15.10 -16.11
N THR A 200 25.30 15.68 -14.91
CA THR A 200 24.37 15.45 -13.80
C THR A 200 22.96 15.91 -14.15
N CYS A 201 22.82 17.10 -14.74
CA CYS A 201 21.53 17.62 -15.21
C CYS A 201 20.90 16.69 -16.26
N GLY A 202 21.69 16.20 -17.22
CA GLY A 202 21.25 15.25 -18.24
C GLY A 202 20.79 13.91 -17.64
N LEU A 203 21.56 13.32 -16.73
CA LEU A 203 21.22 12.06 -16.08
C LEU A 203 19.97 12.18 -15.22
N VAL A 204 19.82 13.28 -14.47
CA VAL A 204 18.61 13.56 -13.69
C VAL A 204 17.42 13.76 -14.62
N SER A 205 17.57 14.49 -15.71
CA SER A 205 16.50 14.70 -16.70
C SER A 205 16.07 13.39 -17.36
N ILE A 206 17.02 12.50 -17.68
CA ILE A 206 16.74 11.15 -18.20
C ILE A 206 16.04 10.30 -17.15
N ALA A 207 16.47 10.35 -15.88
CA ALA A 207 15.82 9.59 -14.81
C ALA A 207 14.37 10.05 -14.57
N ILE A 208 14.12 11.36 -14.60
CA ILE A 208 12.78 11.94 -14.53
C ILE A 208 11.95 11.52 -15.76
N GLY A 209 12.52 11.62 -16.97
CA GLY A 209 11.85 11.21 -18.19
C GLY A 209 11.54 9.71 -18.23
N PHE A 210 12.44 8.86 -17.76
CA PHE A 210 12.25 7.41 -17.66
C PHE A 210 11.21 7.07 -16.58
N LEU A 211 11.21 7.78 -15.46
CA LEU A 211 10.16 7.65 -14.45
C LEU A 211 8.81 8.04 -15.04
N ALA A 212 8.71 9.18 -15.71
CA ALA A 212 7.48 9.63 -16.38
C ALA A 212 7.01 8.62 -17.43
N TRP A 213 7.91 8.08 -18.25
CA TRP A 213 7.60 7.04 -19.24
C TRP A 213 7.09 5.75 -18.59
N ASN A 214 7.69 5.28 -17.48
CA ASN A 214 7.18 4.10 -16.76
C ASN A 214 5.83 4.38 -16.10
N LEU A 215 5.64 5.58 -15.55
CA LEU A 215 4.35 5.99 -14.99
C LEU A 215 3.27 6.02 -16.09
N ASP A 216 3.60 6.52 -17.28
CA ASP A 216 2.69 6.58 -18.43
C ASP A 216 2.30 5.19 -18.95
N ASN A 217 3.23 4.23 -18.96
CA ASN A 217 2.94 2.85 -19.36
C ASN A 217 2.19 2.06 -18.29
N ILE A 218 2.56 2.20 -17.02
CA ILE A 218 2.02 1.38 -15.91
C ILE A 218 0.66 1.90 -15.45
N PHE A 219 0.48 3.22 -15.41
CA PHE A 219 -0.74 3.85 -14.90
C PHE A 219 -1.60 4.47 -16.00
N CYS A 220 -1.52 3.97 -17.23
CA CYS A 220 -2.15 4.63 -18.39
C CYS A 220 -3.68 4.78 -18.33
N SER A 221 -4.38 3.68 -18.01
CA SER A 221 -5.84 3.72 -17.81
C SER A 221 -6.22 4.71 -16.72
N HIS A 222 -5.27 4.87 -15.81
CA HIS A 222 -5.34 5.71 -14.68
C HIS A 222 -5.30 7.15 -15.20
N LEU A 223 -4.16 7.77 -15.29
CA LEU A 223 -3.91 8.87 -16.22
C LEU A 223 -5.13 9.39 -17.05
N ARG A 224 -5.55 8.64 -18.10
CA ARG A 224 -6.64 9.00 -19.04
C ARG A 224 -7.97 9.46 -18.42
N HIS A 225 -8.36 9.00 -17.24
CA HIS A 225 -9.62 9.43 -16.61
C HIS A 225 -9.52 10.86 -16.04
N TRP A 226 -8.38 11.26 -15.49
CA TRP A 226 -8.22 12.60 -14.92
C TRP A 226 -8.06 13.66 -15.99
N ARG A 227 -7.46 13.32 -17.14
CA ARG A 227 -7.54 14.15 -18.35
C ARG A 227 -8.98 14.54 -18.67
N ARG A 228 -9.92 13.60 -18.54
CA ARG A 228 -11.35 13.80 -18.85
C ARG A 228 -12.09 14.64 -17.83
N GLU A 229 -11.71 14.58 -16.55
CA GLU A 229 -12.35 15.38 -15.50
C GLU A 229 -11.86 16.83 -15.47
N LEU A 230 -10.58 17.09 -15.77
CA LEU A 230 -9.99 18.43 -15.72
C LEU A 230 -10.23 19.26 -16.98
N GLY A 231 -10.36 18.58 -18.12
CA GLY A 231 -10.50 19.21 -19.43
C GLY A 231 -9.25 19.98 -19.89
N LEU A 232 -9.22 20.40 -21.14
CA LEU A 232 -8.11 21.19 -21.69
C LEU A 232 -8.13 22.62 -21.13
N PRO A 233 -6.97 23.23 -20.82
CA PRO A 233 -5.61 22.68 -20.98
C PRO A 233 -5.08 21.87 -19.77
N TRP A 234 -5.83 21.76 -18.67
CA TRP A 234 -5.34 21.28 -17.36
C TRP A 234 -5.23 19.76 -17.23
N GLY A 235 -5.98 19.01 -18.04
CA GLY A 235 -5.82 17.56 -18.17
C GLY A 235 -4.42 17.13 -18.59
N VAL A 236 -3.66 18.01 -19.24
CA VAL A 236 -2.25 17.77 -19.65
C VAL A 236 -1.29 17.63 -18.45
N LEU A 237 -1.71 17.97 -17.22
CA LEU A 237 -0.83 18.06 -16.05
C LEU A 237 -1.06 17.00 -14.94
N LEU A 238 -2.13 16.18 -14.98
CA LEU A 238 -2.61 15.44 -13.79
C LEU A 238 -2.85 13.96 -14.04
N GLU A 239 -1.79 13.21 -13.78
CA GLU A 239 -1.68 11.84 -14.21
C GLU A 239 -0.72 11.14 -13.22
N GLY A 240 -1.26 10.70 -12.06
CA GLY A 240 -0.49 10.11 -10.94
C GLY A 240 -1.19 9.83 -9.58
N HIS A 241 -1.74 10.82 -8.84
CA HIS A 241 -2.09 10.70 -7.40
C HIS A 241 -3.48 10.19 -6.90
N GLY A 242 -4.66 10.48 -7.46
CA GLY A 242 -5.93 9.80 -7.10
C GLY A 242 -6.05 8.31 -7.49
N TRP A 243 -5.09 7.78 -8.25
CA TRP A 243 -5.12 6.50 -8.96
C TRP A 243 -4.46 5.45 -8.11
N TRP A 244 -3.43 5.92 -7.41
CA TRP A 244 -2.99 5.46 -6.13
C TRP A 244 -4.08 4.95 -5.17
N HIS A 245 -5.21 5.64 -4.95
CA HIS A 245 -6.20 5.24 -3.93
C HIS A 245 -7.16 4.13 -4.39
N LEU A 246 -7.50 4.06 -5.69
CA LEU A 246 -8.26 2.95 -6.29
C LEU A 246 -7.38 1.69 -6.51
N PHE A 247 -6.08 1.86 -6.78
CA PHE A 247 -5.10 0.77 -6.91
C PHE A 247 -4.34 0.40 -5.63
N THR A 248 -4.63 1.02 -4.49
CA THR A 248 -4.11 0.57 -3.18
C THR A 248 -5.21 0.18 -2.21
N ALA A 249 -6.48 0.38 -2.59
CA ALA A 249 -7.62 -0.15 -1.85
C ALA A 249 -7.51 -1.67 -1.74
N PRO A 250 -7.83 -2.27 -0.59
CA PRO A 250 -7.79 -3.71 -0.48
C PRO A 250 -8.75 -4.40 -1.46
N LEU A 251 -8.37 -5.57 -1.96
CA LEU A 251 -9.27 -6.52 -2.61
C LEU A 251 -9.59 -7.61 -1.60
N ILE A 252 -10.86 -8.00 -1.50
CA ILE A 252 -11.30 -8.95 -0.48
C ILE A 252 -11.76 -10.23 -1.16
N TRP A 253 -11.10 -11.34 -0.85
CA TRP A 253 -11.65 -12.66 -1.05
C TRP A 253 -12.66 -12.93 0.06
N LEU A 254 -13.93 -13.02 -0.32
CA LEU A 254 -14.98 -13.50 0.55
C LEU A 254 -14.90 -15.02 0.62
N HIS A 255 -15.10 -15.59 1.81
CA HIS A 255 -15.08 -17.03 1.98
C HIS A 255 -16.15 -17.69 1.10
N SER A 256 -15.79 -18.78 0.42
CA SER A 256 -16.65 -19.45 -0.56
C SER A 256 -18.02 -19.85 0.00
N ASP A 257 -18.02 -20.44 1.19
CA ASP A 257 -19.22 -20.95 1.87
C ASP A 257 -19.98 -19.92 2.72
N ASP A 258 -19.52 -18.67 2.80
CA ASP A 258 -20.19 -17.67 3.64
C ASP A 258 -21.48 -17.15 2.98
N PRO A 259 -22.68 -17.36 3.55
CA PRO A 259 -23.89 -16.81 2.97
C PRO A 259 -24.06 -15.31 3.24
N PHE A 260 -23.35 -14.74 4.22
CA PHE A 260 -23.46 -13.34 4.61
C PHE A 260 -22.45 -12.51 3.81
N ARG A 261 -22.97 -11.75 2.85
CA ARG A 261 -22.18 -10.95 1.91
C ARG A 261 -22.24 -9.47 2.30
N PRO A 262 -21.37 -8.62 1.72
CA PRO A 262 -21.41 -7.17 1.97
C PRO A 262 -22.81 -6.62 1.76
N ALA A 263 -23.30 -5.83 2.71
CA ALA A 263 -24.69 -5.39 2.75
C ALA A 263 -24.83 -3.86 2.59
N ASP A 264 -25.96 -3.41 2.06
CA ASP A 264 -26.21 -1.98 1.91
C ASP A 264 -26.47 -1.32 3.27
N ILE A 265 -25.72 -0.26 3.57
CA ILE A 265 -25.78 0.42 4.87
C ILE A 265 -27.15 1.09 5.09
N LEU A 266 -27.74 1.70 4.04
CA LEU A 266 -29.03 2.37 4.16
C LEU A 266 -30.17 1.36 4.29
N GLU A 267 -30.10 0.27 3.54
CA GLU A 267 -31.10 -0.80 3.61
C GLU A 267 -31.10 -1.50 4.97
N HIS A 268 -29.92 -1.66 5.58
CA HIS A 268 -29.82 -2.12 6.97
C HIS A 268 -30.56 -1.19 7.93
N VAL A 269 -30.30 0.12 7.88
CA VAL A 269 -30.98 1.11 8.75
C VAL A 269 -32.50 1.01 8.59
N ARG A 270 -33.01 0.84 7.37
CA ARG A 270 -34.45 0.72 7.08
C ARG A 270 -35.10 -0.54 7.66
N HIS A 271 -34.32 -1.59 7.90
CA HIS A 271 -34.78 -2.85 8.50
C HIS A 271 -34.65 -2.88 10.02
N THR A 272 -34.31 -1.75 10.64
CA THR A 272 -34.14 -1.64 12.09
C THR A 272 -35.09 -0.61 12.72
N THR A 273 -35.33 -0.77 14.01
CA THR A 273 -36.02 0.16 14.90
C THR A 273 -35.05 0.57 16.00
N PRO A 274 -34.81 1.88 16.20
CA PRO A 274 -34.01 2.36 17.31
C PRO A 274 -34.64 2.01 18.66
N MET A 275 -33.91 1.32 19.51
CA MET A 275 -34.35 0.93 20.86
C MET A 275 -33.35 1.37 21.94
N VAL A 276 -33.89 1.75 23.10
CA VAL A 276 -33.14 1.98 24.33
C VAL A 276 -33.69 1.06 25.40
N HIS A 277 -32.82 0.29 26.05
CA HIS A 277 -33.25 -0.75 27.02
C HIS A 277 -34.32 -1.70 26.47
N MET A 278 -34.19 -2.11 25.19
CA MET A 278 -35.15 -2.96 24.47
C MET A 278 -36.55 -2.36 24.27
N GLU A 279 -36.71 -1.04 24.48
CA GLU A 279 -37.96 -0.32 24.20
C GLU A 279 -37.78 0.62 23.00
N PRO A 280 -38.73 0.65 22.04
CA PRO A 280 -38.61 1.46 20.83
C PRO A 280 -38.76 2.96 21.12
N ILE A 281 -37.87 3.77 20.51
CA ILE A 281 -37.98 5.23 20.56
C ILE A 281 -39.13 5.68 19.64
N ARG A 282 -40.15 6.31 20.23
CA ARG A 282 -41.33 6.76 19.49
C ARG A 282 -41.19 8.19 18.97
N GLY A 283 -41.87 8.48 17.87
CA GLY A 283 -41.99 9.84 17.32
C GLY A 283 -40.78 10.32 16.52
N LEU A 284 -39.89 9.40 16.12
CA LEU A 284 -38.77 9.70 15.23
C LEU A 284 -39.24 9.90 13.78
N PRO A 285 -38.56 10.76 12.99
CA PRO A 285 -38.74 10.77 11.53
C PRO A 285 -38.24 9.45 10.92
N GLN A 286 -38.53 9.24 9.63
CA GLN A 286 -37.92 8.13 8.90
C GLN A 286 -36.40 8.30 8.90
N LEU A 287 -35.69 7.30 9.41
CA LEU A 287 -34.24 7.35 9.52
C LEU A 287 -33.55 7.01 8.20
N ASP A 288 -32.45 7.68 7.95
CA ASP A 288 -31.56 7.50 6.81
C ASP A 288 -30.11 7.82 7.20
N LEU A 289 -29.21 7.84 6.22
CA LEU A 289 -27.79 8.10 6.45
C LEU A 289 -27.47 9.57 6.77
N ASP A 290 -28.42 10.50 6.59
CA ASP A 290 -28.29 11.93 6.82
C ASP A 290 -28.86 12.41 8.16
N ASN A 291 -29.66 11.60 8.84
CA ASN A 291 -30.25 11.97 10.13
C ASN A 291 -29.93 11.02 11.28
N LEU A 292 -29.26 9.89 11.05
CA LEU A 292 -29.03 8.85 12.06
C LEU A 292 -28.36 9.34 13.36
N ALA A 293 -27.45 10.33 13.29
CA ALA A 293 -26.78 10.88 14.48
C ALA A 293 -27.75 11.54 15.48
N MET A 294 -28.97 11.89 15.08
CA MET A 294 -29.98 12.42 16.01
C MET A 294 -30.30 11.45 17.14
N LEU A 295 -30.07 10.15 16.93
CA LEU A 295 -30.24 9.13 17.96
C LEU A 295 -29.30 9.34 19.15
N ASN A 296 -28.17 10.03 18.96
CA ASN A 296 -27.24 10.34 20.04
C ASN A 296 -27.87 11.24 21.12
N ASP A 297 -28.91 12.01 20.80
CA ASP A 297 -29.63 12.84 21.78
C ASP A 297 -30.33 12.00 22.87
N TYR A 298 -30.57 10.71 22.60
CA TYR A 298 -31.19 9.77 23.52
C TYR A 298 -30.18 9.03 24.40
N TRP A 299 -28.87 9.30 24.25
CA TRP A 299 -27.78 8.58 24.93
C TRP A 299 -27.87 8.59 26.46
N ASN A 300 -28.41 9.66 27.05
CA ASN A 300 -28.57 9.75 28.51
C ASN A 300 -29.50 8.67 29.09
N ASN A 301 -30.32 8.04 28.25
CA ASN A 301 -31.20 6.95 28.64
C ASN A 301 -30.55 5.57 28.45
N GLY A 302 -29.30 5.51 27.96
CA GLY A 302 -28.59 4.29 27.59
C GLY A 302 -28.15 4.31 26.12
N PRO A 303 -27.28 3.39 25.69
CA PRO A 303 -26.91 3.26 24.29
C PRO A 303 -28.16 2.98 23.45
N VAL A 304 -28.29 3.67 22.31
CA VAL A 304 -29.36 3.38 21.34
C VAL A 304 -28.90 2.23 20.46
N SER A 305 -29.75 1.25 20.20
CA SER A 305 -29.49 0.10 19.33
C SER A 305 -30.36 0.14 18.09
N LEU A 306 -29.82 -0.21 16.93
CA LEU A 306 -30.57 -0.43 15.69
C LEU A 306 -31.09 -1.87 15.66
N THR A 307 -32.13 -2.14 16.45
CA THR A 307 -32.68 -3.51 16.62
C THR A 307 -33.46 -3.91 15.37
N ALA A 308 -33.26 -5.13 14.86
CA ALA A 308 -33.96 -5.65 13.69
C ALA A 308 -35.49 -5.64 13.87
N ASN A 309 -36.22 -5.27 12.80
CA ASN A 309 -37.70 -5.19 12.80
C ASN A 309 -38.40 -6.55 12.86
N GLY A 310 -37.65 -7.66 12.86
CA GLY A 310 -38.19 -9.01 12.78
C GLY A 310 -37.28 -10.03 13.45
N ASP A 311 -37.72 -11.28 13.39
CA ASP A 311 -37.00 -12.40 13.98
C ASP A 311 -35.75 -12.76 13.17
N ILE A 312 -34.58 -12.39 13.67
CA ILE A 312 -33.29 -12.67 13.02
C ILE A 312 -33.01 -14.17 12.88
N THR A 313 -33.64 -15.02 13.69
CA THR A 313 -33.45 -16.48 13.60
C THR A 313 -34.14 -17.11 12.39
N SER A 314 -35.02 -16.35 11.73
CA SER A 314 -35.58 -16.72 10.43
C SER A 314 -34.66 -16.37 9.26
N LEU A 315 -33.54 -15.68 9.52
CA LEU A 315 -32.57 -15.19 8.54
C LEU A 315 -33.25 -14.45 7.38
N PRO A 316 -33.92 -13.30 7.64
CA PRO A 316 -34.56 -12.53 6.59
C PRO A 316 -33.55 -12.09 5.52
N THR A 317 -34.02 -11.97 4.28
CA THR A 317 -33.14 -11.87 3.09
C THR A 317 -32.16 -10.71 3.10
N TRP A 318 -32.49 -9.60 3.76
CA TRP A 318 -31.63 -8.42 3.86
C TRP A 318 -30.35 -8.66 4.69
N LEU A 319 -30.32 -9.69 5.55
CA LEU A 319 -29.13 -10.07 6.30
C LEU A 319 -28.02 -10.66 5.42
N PHE A 320 -28.37 -11.29 4.29
CA PHE A 320 -27.40 -11.95 3.40
C PHE A 320 -26.60 -10.99 2.51
N GLY A 321 -26.99 -9.71 2.42
CA GLY A 321 -26.31 -8.74 1.57
C GLY A 321 -26.38 -9.06 0.07
N GLU A 322 -25.39 -8.55 -0.69
CA GLU A 322 -25.27 -8.74 -2.14
C GLU A 322 -23.98 -9.50 -2.46
N THR A 323 -24.10 -10.53 -3.30
CA THR A 323 -22.92 -11.24 -3.83
C THR A 323 -22.29 -10.41 -4.96
N PRO A 324 -20.98 -10.10 -4.91
CA PRO A 324 -20.29 -9.41 -5.99
C PRO A 324 -20.35 -10.18 -7.32
N ASP A 325 -20.31 -9.45 -8.43
CA ASP A 325 -20.17 -10.07 -9.75
C ASP A 325 -18.76 -10.61 -10.02
N GLU A 326 -18.53 -11.18 -11.21
CA GLU A 326 -17.23 -11.73 -11.61
C GLU A 326 -16.09 -10.70 -11.61
N SER A 327 -16.41 -9.40 -11.72
CA SER A 327 -15.44 -8.30 -11.62
C SER A 327 -15.21 -7.82 -10.18
N GLY A 328 -15.94 -8.40 -9.22
CA GLY A 328 -15.94 -8.03 -7.82
C GLY A 328 -16.82 -6.83 -7.49
N LYS A 329 -17.73 -6.43 -8.37
CA LYS A 329 -18.56 -5.24 -8.17
C LYS A 329 -19.92 -5.56 -7.54
N LEU A 330 -20.38 -4.69 -6.64
CA LEU A 330 -21.77 -4.64 -6.16
C LEU A 330 -22.58 -3.67 -7.03
N HIS A 331 -23.83 -4.01 -7.35
CA HIS A 331 -24.68 -3.20 -8.23
C HIS A 331 -25.77 -2.45 -7.48
N ASN A 332 -26.28 -3.03 -6.39
CA ASN A 332 -27.42 -2.49 -5.65
C ASN A 332 -27.06 -2.04 -4.23
N ALA A 333 -25.94 -2.50 -3.69
CA ALA A 333 -25.47 -2.19 -2.35
C ALA A 333 -24.25 -1.26 -2.34
N THR A 334 -24.26 -0.29 -1.40
CA THR A 334 -23.08 0.49 -1.01
C THR A 334 -22.63 0.03 0.38
N SER A 335 -21.65 -0.88 0.39
CA SER A 335 -21.21 -1.61 1.58
C SER A 335 -19.86 -1.16 2.12
N CYS A 336 -19.23 -0.17 1.47
CA CYS A 336 -17.91 0.32 1.85
C CYS A 336 -17.94 1.81 2.21
N VAL A 337 -17.15 2.17 3.23
CA VAL A 337 -16.85 3.56 3.55
C VAL A 337 -15.34 3.77 3.55
N VAL A 338 -14.87 4.71 2.73
CA VAL A 338 -13.48 5.13 2.69
C VAL A 338 -13.32 6.45 3.44
N ILE A 339 -12.51 6.46 4.50
CA ILE A 339 -12.22 7.67 5.28
C ILE A 339 -10.72 7.97 5.20
N THR A 340 -10.36 9.13 4.66
CA THR A 340 -8.97 9.60 4.64
C THR A 340 -8.70 10.60 5.76
N VAL A 341 -7.58 10.42 6.46
CA VAL A 341 -7.11 11.28 7.55
C VAL A 341 -5.73 11.81 7.18
N ASP A 342 -5.64 13.11 6.91
CA ASP A 342 -4.36 13.79 6.68
C ASP A 342 -3.68 14.06 8.03
N ARG A 343 -2.46 13.55 8.22
CA ARG A 343 -1.68 13.70 9.45
C ARG A 343 -0.60 14.78 9.34
N GLY A 344 -0.53 15.45 8.19
CA GLY A 344 0.50 16.42 7.85
C GLY A 344 1.87 15.77 7.58
N SER A 345 2.82 16.58 7.12
CA SER A 345 4.20 16.14 6.80
C SER A 345 4.28 14.96 5.82
N GLY A 346 3.29 14.85 4.92
CA GLY A 346 3.21 13.79 3.91
C GLY A 346 2.55 12.50 4.39
N ASP A 347 2.19 12.37 5.67
CA ASP A 347 1.52 11.18 6.21
C ASP A 347 0.00 11.25 6.00
N LEU A 348 -0.59 10.17 5.49
CA LEU A 348 -2.04 10.02 5.34
C LEU A 348 -2.47 8.61 5.75
N ASP A 349 -3.53 8.50 6.54
CA ASP A 349 -4.15 7.22 6.86
C ASP A 349 -5.45 7.09 6.06
N ALA A 350 -5.60 6.01 5.29
CA ALA A 350 -6.86 5.67 4.62
C ALA A 350 -7.48 4.45 5.29
N PHE A 351 -8.69 4.62 5.80
CA PHE A 351 -9.49 3.55 6.37
C PHE A 351 -10.49 3.06 5.33
N TYR A 352 -10.58 1.75 5.17
CA TYR A 352 -11.54 1.07 4.30
C TYR A 352 -12.43 0.24 5.22
N PHE A 353 -13.63 0.74 5.51
CA PHE A 353 -14.62 0.04 6.31
C PHE A 353 -15.53 -0.79 5.42
N TYR A 354 -15.87 -1.98 5.86
CA TYR A 354 -16.72 -2.95 5.19
C TYR A 354 -17.90 -3.26 6.09
N PHE A 355 -19.09 -3.26 5.50
CA PHE A 355 -20.32 -3.46 6.24
C PHE A 355 -21.03 -4.75 5.84
N TYR A 356 -21.40 -5.53 6.84
CA TYR A 356 -22.24 -6.72 6.71
C TYR A 356 -23.47 -6.53 7.59
N SER A 357 -24.62 -7.03 7.16
CA SER A 357 -25.85 -6.90 7.97
C SER A 357 -25.96 -7.93 9.08
N TYR A 358 -25.15 -8.98 9.05
CA TYR A 358 -25.17 -10.05 10.04
C TYR A 358 -23.82 -10.75 10.09
N ASP A 359 -23.24 -10.83 11.27
CA ASP A 359 -22.11 -11.70 11.60
C ASP A 359 -22.68 -12.96 12.25
N GLN A 360 -22.35 -14.12 11.68
CA GLN A 360 -22.85 -15.41 12.18
C GLN A 360 -22.03 -15.91 13.36
N GLY A 361 -20.88 -15.34 13.65
CA GLY A 361 -19.99 -15.74 14.70
C GLY A 361 -19.25 -17.04 14.39
N ALA A 362 -18.38 -17.43 15.30
CA ALA A 362 -17.60 -18.65 15.16
C ALA A 362 -18.49 -19.89 15.38
N ASN A 363 -18.33 -20.88 14.51
CA ASN A 363 -18.93 -22.19 14.70
C ASN A 363 -18.35 -22.85 15.95
N ILE A 364 -19.16 -23.59 16.68
CA ILE A 364 -18.73 -24.24 17.92
C ILE A 364 -17.63 -25.28 17.73
N THR A 365 -17.44 -25.77 16.49
CA THR A 365 -16.33 -26.65 16.11
C THR A 365 -15.02 -25.93 15.82
N GLN A 366 -15.03 -24.59 15.66
CA GLN A 366 -13.87 -23.75 15.36
C GLN A 366 -13.02 -23.47 16.61
N VAL A 367 -12.67 -24.52 17.37
CA VAL A 367 -11.87 -24.39 18.58
C VAL A 367 -10.68 -25.34 18.54
N LEU A 368 -9.51 -24.84 18.91
CA LEU A 368 -8.27 -25.63 18.93
C LEU A 368 -8.27 -26.70 20.03
N PRO A 369 -7.69 -27.88 19.77
CA PRO A 369 -7.38 -28.85 20.81
C PRO A 369 -6.37 -28.30 21.84
N PRO A 370 -6.55 -28.59 23.14
CA PRO A 370 -7.54 -29.48 23.73
C PRO A 370 -8.84 -28.79 24.15
N MET A 371 -8.99 -27.48 23.90
CA MET A 371 -10.14 -26.70 24.36
C MET A 371 -11.44 -27.11 23.69
N ASN A 372 -11.36 -27.65 22.47
CA ASN A 372 -12.50 -28.29 21.81
C ASN A 372 -13.15 -29.42 22.64
N GLY A 373 -12.39 -30.12 23.49
CA GLY A 373 -12.92 -31.18 24.36
C GLY A 373 -13.69 -30.67 25.58
N LEU A 374 -13.64 -29.35 25.87
CA LEU A 374 -14.41 -28.70 26.94
C LEU A 374 -15.73 -28.12 26.43
N ILE A 375 -15.96 -28.23 25.13
CA ILE A 375 -17.20 -27.82 24.50
C ILE A 375 -18.07 -29.06 24.46
N GLU A 376 -19.09 -29.09 25.32
CA GLU A 376 -20.10 -30.15 25.29
C GLU A 376 -20.79 -30.16 23.92
N ASP A 377 -21.30 -31.35 23.55
CA ASP A 377 -21.97 -31.71 22.29
C ASP A 377 -23.21 -30.83 22.04
N THR A 378 -22.94 -29.56 21.81
CA THR A 378 -23.84 -28.54 21.30
C THR A 378 -24.12 -28.90 19.86
N GLU A 379 -25.37 -28.72 19.43
CA GLU A 379 -25.83 -29.14 18.10
C GLU A 379 -24.77 -28.83 17.04
N HIS A 380 -24.28 -29.87 16.35
CA HIS A 380 -23.23 -29.74 15.35
C HIS A 380 -23.61 -28.64 14.37
N GLY A 381 -22.77 -27.61 14.26
CA GLY A 381 -23.02 -26.47 13.39
C GLY A 381 -23.65 -25.24 14.07
N MET A 382 -23.80 -25.22 15.39
CA MET A 382 -24.22 -23.99 16.10
C MET A 382 -23.09 -22.96 16.10
N HIS A 383 -23.44 -21.70 15.86
CA HIS A 383 -22.51 -20.58 15.95
C HIS A 383 -22.69 -19.78 17.24
N PHE A 384 -21.65 -19.04 17.62
CA PHE A 384 -21.59 -18.20 18.79
C PHE A 384 -20.89 -16.87 18.50
N GLY A 385 -21.39 -15.80 19.10
CA GLY A 385 -20.98 -14.44 18.79
C GLY A 385 -21.83 -13.80 17.69
N ASP A 386 -22.93 -14.45 17.27
CA ASP A 386 -23.89 -13.96 16.31
C ASP A 386 -24.37 -12.55 16.67
N HIS A 387 -24.34 -11.63 15.71
CA HIS A 387 -24.87 -10.29 15.91
C HIS A 387 -25.34 -9.64 14.60
N VAL A 388 -26.41 -8.85 14.71
CA VAL A 388 -26.89 -8.02 13.61
C VAL A 388 -25.93 -6.84 13.45
N GLY A 389 -25.61 -6.50 12.21
CA GLY A 389 -24.71 -5.41 11.84
C GLY A 389 -23.26 -5.74 12.15
N ASP A 390 -22.35 -5.52 11.21
CA ASP A 390 -20.94 -5.79 11.43
C ASP A 390 -20.06 -4.82 10.63
N TRP A 391 -19.01 -4.34 11.29
CA TRP A 391 -18.07 -3.34 10.79
C TRP A 391 -16.64 -3.84 10.92
N GLU A 392 -16.14 -4.36 9.80
CA GLU A 392 -14.74 -4.73 9.60
C GLU A 392 -13.98 -3.62 8.86
N HIS A 393 -12.66 -3.58 8.97
CA HIS A 393 -11.87 -2.57 8.27
C HIS A 393 -10.39 -2.89 8.08
N ASN A 394 -9.84 -2.32 7.01
CA ASN A 394 -8.40 -2.12 6.89
C ASN A 394 -8.02 -0.66 7.09
N MET A 395 -6.79 -0.42 7.52
CA MET A 395 -6.18 0.91 7.50
C MET A 395 -4.84 0.84 6.79
N ILE A 396 -4.64 1.67 5.77
CA ILE A 396 -3.36 1.78 5.05
C ILE A 396 -2.75 3.13 5.37
N ARG A 397 -1.49 3.13 5.79
CA ARG A 397 -0.71 4.34 6.03
C ARG A 397 0.14 4.67 4.83
N PHE A 398 0.08 5.92 4.40
CA PHE A 398 0.88 6.48 3.33
C PHE A 398 1.86 7.51 3.87
N HIS A 399 3.02 7.61 3.23
CA HIS A 399 3.99 8.68 3.38
C HIS A 399 4.35 9.20 1.99
N ASP A 400 4.13 10.49 1.73
CA ASP A 400 4.32 11.13 0.42
C ASP A 400 3.64 10.36 -0.73
N GLY A 401 2.43 9.87 -0.48
CA GLY A 401 1.65 9.10 -1.45
C GLY A 401 2.19 7.70 -1.76
N LYS A 402 3.04 7.12 -0.90
CA LYS A 402 3.46 5.72 -0.97
C LYS A 402 3.05 4.96 0.29
N PRO A 403 2.66 3.68 0.19
CA PRO A 403 2.10 2.94 1.29
C PRO A 403 3.25 2.37 2.12
N THR A 404 3.18 2.56 3.42
CA THR A 404 4.24 2.17 4.35
C THR A 404 3.84 0.97 5.19
N GLY A 405 2.54 0.73 5.35
CA GLY A 405 2.00 -0.45 5.99
C GLY A 405 0.48 -0.48 6.02
N ILE A 406 -0.05 -1.61 6.45
CA ILE A 406 -1.48 -1.91 6.50
C ILE A 406 -1.83 -2.59 7.82
N TYR A 407 -3.04 -2.31 8.31
CA TYR A 407 -3.70 -2.96 9.43
C TYR A 407 -4.90 -3.76 8.93
N TYR A 408 -5.10 -4.95 9.50
CA TYR A 408 -6.25 -5.83 9.27
C TYR A 408 -7.04 -5.97 10.58
N SER A 409 -8.32 -5.61 10.60
CA SER A 409 -9.20 -5.83 11.76
C SER A 409 -9.50 -7.31 11.95
N GLN A 410 -9.47 -7.76 13.19
CA GLN A 410 -9.75 -9.14 13.57
C GLN A 410 -10.47 -9.10 14.92
N HIS A 411 -11.79 -9.15 14.90
CA HIS A 411 -12.62 -9.10 16.11
C HIS A 411 -12.28 -7.85 16.95
N SER A 412 -11.92 -8.04 18.23
CA SER A 412 -11.50 -6.98 19.16
C SER A 412 -10.06 -6.45 18.93
N SER A 413 -9.34 -7.00 17.95
CA SER A 413 -7.91 -6.73 17.72
C SER A 413 -7.61 -6.69 16.22
N GLY A 414 -6.38 -7.03 15.83
CA GLY A 414 -5.95 -7.11 14.45
C GLY A 414 -4.50 -7.51 14.30
N SER A 415 -4.05 -7.49 13.06
CA SER A 415 -2.66 -7.68 12.65
C SER A 415 -2.20 -6.49 11.80
N ALA A 416 -0.90 -6.18 11.84
CA ALA A 416 -0.35 -5.10 11.02
C ALA A 416 0.96 -5.52 10.38
N TYR A 417 1.14 -5.08 9.13
CA TYR A 417 2.27 -5.44 8.29
C TYR A 417 2.88 -4.19 7.68
N LYS A 418 4.20 -4.23 7.46
CA LYS A 418 4.84 -3.26 6.58
C LYS A 418 4.43 -3.56 5.14
N TRP A 419 4.46 -2.55 4.29
CA TRP A 419 4.04 -2.75 2.90
C TRP A 419 4.96 -3.67 2.10
N ASP A 420 6.23 -3.79 2.49
CA ASP A 420 7.23 -4.68 1.90
C ASP A 420 7.35 -6.04 2.63
N ASP A 421 6.43 -6.35 3.55
CA ASP A 421 6.43 -7.61 4.27
C ASP A 421 6.10 -8.79 3.34
N LYS A 422 6.83 -9.90 3.48
CA LYS A 422 6.64 -11.10 2.64
C LYS A 422 5.32 -11.82 2.92
N ALA A 423 4.74 -11.61 4.09
CA ALA A 423 3.44 -12.15 4.44
C ALA A 423 2.27 -11.39 3.77
N LEU A 424 2.54 -10.19 3.23
CA LEU A 424 1.54 -9.38 2.56
C LEU A 424 1.44 -9.76 1.08
N SER A 425 0.26 -10.23 0.68
CA SER A 425 -0.05 -10.44 -0.74
C SER A 425 -0.56 -9.13 -1.35
N VAL A 426 0.05 -8.71 -2.45
CA VAL A 426 -0.33 -7.49 -3.18
C VAL A 426 -0.51 -7.87 -4.65
N GLU A 427 -1.69 -7.59 -5.20
CA GLU A 427 -2.03 -7.83 -6.60
C GLU A 427 -2.35 -6.50 -7.28
N ASN A 428 -1.69 -6.20 -8.39
CA ASN A 428 -1.86 -4.94 -9.13
C ASN A 428 -1.72 -3.68 -8.25
N GLY A 429 -0.87 -3.73 -7.22
CA GLY A 429 -0.67 -2.65 -6.25
C GLY A 429 -1.65 -2.63 -5.07
N ARG A 430 -2.68 -3.50 -5.09
CA ARG A 430 -3.73 -3.61 -4.07
C ARG A 430 -3.44 -4.75 -3.08
N PRO A 431 -3.51 -4.52 -1.77
CA PRO A 431 -3.33 -5.58 -0.80
C PRO A 431 -4.52 -6.54 -0.85
N ILE A 432 -4.25 -7.83 -0.78
CA ILE A 432 -5.27 -8.87 -0.72
C ILE A 432 -5.68 -9.10 0.74
N VAL A 433 -6.98 -9.25 0.96
CA VAL A 433 -7.61 -9.55 2.23
C VAL A 433 -8.44 -10.81 2.04
N TYR A 434 -8.44 -11.67 3.04
CA TYR A 434 -9.32 -12.82 3.12
C TYR A 434 -10.27 -12.58 4.29
N SER A 435 -11.57 -12.55 4.00
CA SER A 435 -12.61 -12.41 5.01
C SER A 435 -12.96 -13.78 5.56
N ALA A 436 -12.98 -13.90 6.88
CA ALA A 436 -13.26 -15.14 7.57
C ALA A 436 -14.73 -15.55 7.44
N TRP A 437 -14.98 -16.86 7.37
CA TRP A 437 -16.33 -17.41 7.32
C TRP A 437 -17.13 -17.10 8.59
N GLY A 438 -18.22 -16.36 8.43
CA GLY A 438 -19.20 -16.03 9.47
C GLY A 438 -18.83 -14.81 10.32
N SER A 439 -17.56 -14.70 10.73
CA SER A 439 -17.05 -13.59 11.57
C SER A 439 -16.54 -12.39 10.78
N HIS A 440 -16.36 -12.55 9.46
CA HIS A 440 -15.80 -11.58 8.51
C HIS A 440 -14.41 -11.01 8.82
N ALA A 441 -13.78 -11.40 9.93
CA ALA A 441 -12.46 -10.95 10.35
C ALA A 441 -11.45 -10.97 9.19
N ASN A 442 -10.65 -9.93 9.09
CA ASN A 442 -9.78 -9.72 7.94
C ASN A 442 -8.39 -10.33 8.16
N TRP A 443 -7.95 -11.16 7.21
CA TRP A 443 -6.67 -11.86 7.25
C TRP A 443 -5.84 -11.59 5.99
N ALA A 444 -4.51 -11.61 6.12
CA ALA A 444 -3.58 -11.36 5.01
C ALA A 444 -3.32 -12.60 4.13
N SER A 445 -3.79 -13.78 4.54
CA SER A 445 -3.57 -15.06 3.85
C SER A 445 -4.77 -16.00 4.04
N PRO A 446 -5.00 -16.97 3.12
CA PRO A 446 -6.00 -18.00 3.32
C PRO A 446 -5.54 -19.03 4.37
N GLY A 447 -6.43 -19.93 4.76
CA GLY A 447 -6.21 -20.99 5.73
C GLY A 447 -6.84 -20.72 7.10
N ASP A 448 -6.41 -21.52 8.07
CA ASP A 448 -6.95 -21.51 9.43
C ASP A 448 -6.14 -20.55 10.30
N HIS A 449 -6.82 -19.56 10.87
CA HIS A 449 -6.19 -18.52 11.69
C HIS A 449 -6.68 -18.59 13.12
N VAL A 450 -5.74 -18.60 14.07
CA VAL A 450 -6.07 -18.65 15.49
C VAL A 450 -6.28 -17.23 16.00
N HIS A 451 -7.49 -16.94 16.47
CA HIS A 451 -7.79 -15.73 17.22
C HIS A 451 -8.17 -16.07 18.68
N ASP A 452 -7.99 -15.09 19.55
CA ASP A 452 -8.23 -15.23 21.00
C ASP A 452 -7.62 -16.48 21.66
N SER A 453 -6.50 -16.93 21.10
CA SER A 453 -5.69 -18.07 21.53
C SER A 453 -6.28 -19.46 21.26
N VAL A 454 -7.56 -19.56 20.93
CA VAL A 454 -8.26 -20.86 20.82
C VAL A 454 -9.28 -20.94 19.69
N LEU A 455 -9.83 -19.82 19.23
CA LEU A 455 -10.87 -19.82 18.19
C LEU A 455 -10.20 -19.80 16.81
N LEU A 456 -10.86 -20.41 15.83
CA LEU A 456 -10.37 -20.53 14.46
C LEU A 456 -11.25 -19.74 13.50
N ASP A 457 -10.64 -18.80 12.81
CA ASP A 457 -11.20 -18.21 11.59
C ASP A 457 -10.76 -19.04 10.39
N TYR A 458 -11.70 -19.37 9.50
CA TYR A 458 -11.41 -20.04 8.23
C TYR A 458 -11.50 -19.03 7.09
N CYS A 459 -10.45 -18.98 6.28
CA CYS A 459 -10.30 -18.04 5.17
C CYS A 459 -9.97 -18.79 3.89
N ASP A 460 -10.64 -18.48 2.79
CA ASP A 460 -10.29 -19.04 1.47
C ASP A 460 -10.47 -18.00 0.35
N ALA A 461 -10.07 -18.37 -0.87
CA ALA A 461 -10.20 -17.54 -2.07
C ALA A 461 -11.51 -17.84 -2.80
N GLY A 462 -12.65 -17.54 -2.16
CA GLY A 462 -13.98 -17.74 -2.72
C GLY A 462 -14.33 -16.73 -3.82
N GLN A 463 -15.23 -15.77 -3.53
CA GLN A 463 -15.62 -14.73 -4.48
C GLN A 463 -14.82 -13.45 -4.20
N ILE A 464 -14.20 -12.87 -5.21
CA ILE A 464 -13.50 -11.59 -5.04
C ILE A 464 -14.51 -10.44 -4.98
N TRP A 465 -14.24 -9.48 -4.10
CA TRP A 465 -14.98 -8.24 -3.94
C TRP A 465 -14.02 -7.06 -4.05
N ASP A 466 -14.42 -6.04 -4.80
CA ASP A 466 -13.81 -4.72 -4.86
C ASP A 466 -14.65 -3.73 -4.04
N PRO A 467 -14.26 -3.42 -2.79
CA PRO A 467 -15.05 -2.56 -1.92
C PRO A 467 -15.19 -1.13 -2.45
N VAL A 468 -14.18 -0.63 -3.16
CA VAL A 468 -14.20 0.76 -3.68
C VAL A 468 -14.97 0.90 -4.99
N SER A 469 -15.50 -0.19 -5.53
CA SER A 469 -16.40 -0.12 -6.69
C SER A 469 -17.78 0.46 -6.36
N SER A 470 -18.18 0.40 -5.08
CA SER A 470 -19.42 0.95 -4.53
C SER A 470 -19.18 1.39 -3.07
N ALA A 471 -18.68 2.62 -2.90
CA ALA A 471 -18.30 3.16 -1.59
C ALA A 471 -18.72 4.61 -1.39
N TYR A 472 -18.90 4.98 -0.12
CA TYR A 472 -18.96 6.37 0.31
C TYR A 472 -17.55 6.88 0.66
N TYR A 473 -17.21 8.10 0.24
CA TYR A 473 -15.88 8.67 0.44
C TYR A 473 -15.93 9.90 1.33
N TYR A 474 -15.08 9.95 2.35
CA TYR A 474 -15.03 11.06 3.30
C TYR A 474 -13.59 11.48 3.61
N LYS A 475 -13.42 12.78 3.81
CA LYS A 475 -12.23 13.35 4.45
C LYS A 475 -12.56 13.63 5.92
N PHE A 476 -11.70 13.16 6.82
CA PHE A 476 -11.79 13.45 8.25
C PHE A 476 -10.69 14.44 8.64
N ASP A 477 -11.09 15.52 9.30
CA ASP A 477 -10.18 16.49 9.91
C ASP A 477 -9.87 16.07 11.36
N PRO A 478 -8.61 15.74 11.68
CA PRO A 478 -8.23 15.28 13.02
C PRO A 478 -8.30 16.37 14.10
N GLU A 479 -8.28 17.65 13.74
CA GLU A 479 -8.32 18.75 14.72
C GLU A 479 -9.76 19.08 15.11
N THR A 480 -10.66 19.11 14.12
CA THR A 480 -12.06 19.49 14.32
C THR A 480 -13.00 18.29 14.47
N SER A 481 -12.51 17.08 14.18
CA SER A 481 -13.32 15.85 14.08
C SER A 481 -14.46 15.95 13.04
N LEU A 482 -14.29 16.82 12.04
CA LEU A 482 -15.27 17.04 10.99
C LEU A 482 -15.08 16.06 9.83
N LEU A 483 -16.17 15.40 9.43
CA LEU A 483 -16.27 14.59 8.23
C LEU A 483 -16.85 15.44 7.10
N THR A 484 -16.18 15.42 5.96
CA THR A 484 -16.64 16.08 4.73
C THR A 484 -16.77 15.03 3.64
N SER A 485 -17.95 14.91 3.04
CA SER A 485 -18.17 13.99 1.92
C SER A 485 -17.38 14.42 0.68
N ILE A 486 -16.91 13.42 -0.06
CA ILE A 486 -16.17 13.56 -1.31
C ILE A 486 -17.06 13.00 -2.43
N PHE A 487 -17.80 13.86 -3.12
CA PHE A 487 -18.70 13.46 -4.22
C PHE A 487 -18.03 13.56 -5.60
N PRO A 488 -18.46 12.76 -6.60
CA PRO A 488 -18.00 12.90 -7.98
C PRO A 488 -18.34 14.26 -8.58
N PRO A 489 -17.52 14.80 -9.50
CA PRO A 489 -17.75 16.11 -10.09
C PRO A 489 -19.00 16.16 -10.99
N GLY A 490 -20.20 16.44 -10.44
CA GLY A 490 -21.42 16.69 -11.24
C GLY A 490 -22.71 16.12 -10.66
N ALA A 491 -22.63 15.39 -9.55
CA ALA A 491 -23.79 15.08 -8.73
C ALA A 491 -24.23 16.35 -7.99
N GLU A 492 -25.49 16.75 -8.10
CA GLU A 492 -26.05 17.70 -7.15
C GLU A 492 -26.05 17.03 -5.77
N ALA A 493 -25.28 17.58 -4.82
CA ALA A 493 -25.32 17.11 -3.45
C ALA A 493 -26.64 17.56 -2.83
N SER A 494 -27.69 16.74 -2.95
CA SER A 494 -28.92 16.94 -2.19
C SER A 494 -28.69 16.74 -0.70
N THR A 495 -27.69 15.93 -0.32
CA THR A 495 -27.35 15.62 1.06
C THR A 495 -25.86 15.28 1.26
N ASN A 496 -25.33 15.37 2.49
CA ASN A 496 -23.90 15.21 2.82
C ASN A 496 -23.56 13.78 3.28
N LEU A 497 -24.57 13.00 3.67
CA LEU A 497 -24.51 11.59 4.12
C LEU A 497 -23.52 11.33 5.26
N THR A 498 -23.19 12.33 6.07
CA THR A 498 -22.19 12.18 7.15
C THR A 498 -22.78 11.70 8.48
N SER A 499 -24.10 11.80 8.65
CA SER A 499 -24.75 11.61 9.95
C SER A 499 -24.60 10.19 10.49
N PHE A 500 -24.74 9.16 9.65
CA PHE A 500 -24.57 7.78 10.11
C PHE A 500 -23.17 7.45 10.65
N LEU A 501 -22.14 8.16 10.19
CA LEU A 501 -20.78 7.99 10.72
C LEU A 501 -20.62 8.56 12.13
N TYR A 502 -21.44 9.56 12.48
CA TYR A 502 -21.47 10.14 13.83
C TYR A 502 -22.39 9.41 14.80
N TYR A 503 -23.20 8.47 14.34
CA TYR A 503 -24.03 7.66 15.23
C TYR A 503 -23.14 6.77 16.12
N SER A 504 -23.23 6.98 17.44
CA SER A 504 -22.36 6.33 18.42
C SER A 504 -22.97 5.09 19.08
N GLY A 505 -24.18 4.70 18.66
CA GLY A 505 -24.91 3.57 19.21
C GLY A 505 -24.50 2.21 18.64
N ILE A 506 -25.31 1.21 18.95
CA ILE A 506 -25.13 -0.19 18.55
C ILE A 506 -25.76 -0.37 17.16
N TRP A 507 -24.97 -0.82 16.21
CA TRP A 507 -25.42 -1.26 14.90
C TRP A 507 -25.93 -2.68 15.03
N GLY A 508 -27.21 -2.86 15.36
CA GLY A 508 -27.84 -4.16 15.56
C GLY A 508 -28.61 -4.29 16.88
N ASP A 509 -28.96 -5.52 17.19
CA ASP A 509 -29.71 -5.90 18.39
C ASP A 509 -28.87 -5.72 19.67
N PHE A 510 -29.55 -5.57 20.81
CA PHE A 510 -28.93 -5.83 22.10
C PHE A 510 -28.72 -7.34 22.29
N GLN A 511 -27.63 -7.70 22.95
CA GLN A 511 -27.40 -9.06 23.45
C GLN A 511 -28.63 -9.57 24.21
N TYR A 512 -29.07 -10.78 23.86
CA TYR A 512 -30.21 -11.39 24.53
C TYR A 512 -29.91 -11.68 26.01
N PRO A 513 -30.93 -11.60 26.88
CA PRO A 513 -30.83 -12.06 28.26
C PRO A 513 -30.36 -13.51 28.36
N ASP A 514 -29.63 -13.85 29.44
CA ASP A 514 -29.07 -15.20 29.62
C ASP A 514 -30.14 -16.30 29.76
N ASP A 515 -31.34 -15.92 30.19
CA ASP A 515 -32.52 -16.79 30.32
C ASP A 515 -33.39 -16.82 29.05
N HIS A 516 -33.04 -16.06 28.01
CA HIS A 516 -33.78 -16.04 26.76
C HIS A 516 -33.73 -17.43 26.09
N PRO A 517 -34.85 -17.99 25.59
CA PRO A 517 -34.91 -19.36 25.10
C PRO A 517 -33.97 -19.66 23.93
N ARG A 518 -33.60 -18.63 23.17
CA ARG A 518 -32.67 -18.73 22.03
C ARG A 518 -31.21 -18.47 22.41
N GLN A 519 -30.96 -17.96 23.62
CA GLN A 519 -29.62 -17.69 24.09
C GLN A 519 -28.98 -18.98 24.58
N LYS A 520 -27.96 -19.44 23.85
CA LYS A 520 -27.10 -20.54 24.29
C LYS A 520 -25.79 -19.96 24.80
N ILE A 521 -25.27 -20.56 25.86
CA ILE A 521 -24.02 -20.12 26.50
C ILE A 521 -23.12 -21.33 26.63
N VAL A 522 -21.89 -21.22 26.10
CA VAL A 522 -20.89 -22.28 26.24
C VAL A 522 -20.52 -22.43 27.71
N PRO A 523 -20.66 -23.63 28.31
CA PRO A 523 -20.27 -23.89 29.69
C PRO A 523 -18.81 -23.50 29.96
N TYR A 524 -18.52 -23.03 31.17
CA TYR A 524 -17.17 -22.64 31.66
C TYR A 524 -16.52 -21.41 30.99
N PHE A 525 -16.81 -21.15 29.72
CA PHE A 525 -16.26 -20.01 28.97
C PHE A 525 -17.21 -18.80 28.93
N GLY A 526 -18.52 -19.02 29.09
CA GLY A 526 -19.51 -17.95 29.07
C GLY A 526 -19.69 -17.31 27.70
N LEU A 527 -19.23 -17.97 26.62
CA LEU A 527 -19.40 -17.49 25.25
C LEU A 527 -20.88 -17.57 24.89
N LYS A 528 -21.43 -16.46 24.43
CA LYS A 528 -22.85 -16.25 24.19
C LYS A 528 -23.17 -16.43 22.73
N ARG A 529 -24.33 -17.03 22.43
CA ARG A 529 -24.79 -17.20 21.06
C ARG A 529 -25.04 -15.85 20.41
N TYR A 530 -26.05 -15.12 20.85
CA TYR A 530 -26.30 -13.77 20.36
C TYR A 530 -25.63 -12.75 21.26
N VAL A 531 -24.90 -11.80 20.65
CA VAL A 531 -24.26 -10.67 21.32
C VAL A 531 -24.74 -9.34 20.72
N SER A 532 -24.43 -8.22 21.39
CA SER A 532 -24.78 -6.92 20.84
C SER A 532 -23.94 -6.63 19.59
N GLY A 533 -24.54 -5.97 18.60
CA GLY A 533 -23.79 -5.48 17.44
C GLY A 533 -22.68 -4.47 17.80
N PRO A 534 -21.79 -4.15 16.87
CA PRO A 534 -20.68 -3.25 17.10
C PRO A 534 -21.13 -1.79 17.09
N THR A 535 -20.20 -0.90 17.43
CA THR A 535 -20.33 0.54 17.17
C THR A 535 -19.73 0.91 15.82
N GLY A 536 -20.14 2.06 15.27
CA GLY A 536 -19.80 2.47 13.91
C GLY A 536 -18.33 2.93 13.69
N PRO A 537 -17.95 3.29 12.45
CA PRO A 537 -16.57 3.54 12.05
C PRO A 537 -15.78 4.57 12.86
N THR A 538 -16.43 5.64 13.34
CA THR A 538 -15.74 6.72 14.07
C THR A 538 -15.26 6.30 15.46
N THR A 539 -15.79 5.23 16.04
CA THR A 539 -15.32 4.67 17.32
C THR A 539 -14.06 3.82 17.17
N LYS A 540 -13.68 3.46 15.94
CA LYS A 540 -12.54 2.58 15.63
C LYS A 540 -11.17 3.31 15.62
N GLN A 541 -11.07 4.44 16.33
CA GLN A 541 -9.85 5.26 16.50
C GLN A 541 -9.24 5.71 15.16
N LEU A 542 -9.87 6.69 14.48
CA LEU A 542 -9.43 7.21 13.18
C LEU A 542 -8.08 7.96 13.22
N VAL A 543 -7.65 8.43 14.40
CA VAL A 543 -6.37 9.10 14.59
C VAL A 543 -5.46 8.20 15.43
N ARG A 544 -4.48 7.54 14.78
CA ARG A 544 -3.59 6.57 15.42
C ARG A 544 -2.13 7.00 15.33
N LYS A 545 -1.34 6.80 16.39
CA LYS A 545 0.13 7.02 16.32
C LYS A 545 0.81 6.00 15.41
N ARG A 546 0.37 4.76 15.43
CA ARG A 546 0.89 3.64 14.62
C ARG A 546 -0.24 2.98 13.82
N LEU A 547 0.04 1.89 13.11
CA LEU A 547 -0.98 1.12 12.39
C LEU A 547 -2.03 0.52 13.36
N PHE A 548 -1.57 0.01 14.51
CA PHE A 548 -2.44 -0.49 15.56
C PHE A 548 -3.20 0.65 16.28
N PRO A 549 -4.43 0.39 16.75
CA PRO A 549 -5.14 1.29 17.66
C PRO A 549 -4.29 1.63 18.88
N ASP A 550 -4.32 2.89 19.33
CA ASP A 550 -3.53 3.37 20.47
C ASP A 550 -4.08 2.85 21.81
N HIS A 551 -5.37 2.52 21.86
CA HIS A 551 -6.06 1.96 23.00
C HIS A 551 -6.71 0.62 22.61
N PRO A 552 -5.96 -0.51 22.65
CA PRO A 552 -6.53 -1.82 22.38
C PRO A 552 -7.50 -2.26 23.49
N GLU A 553 -8.47 -3.09 23.14
CA GLU A 553 -9.38 -3.68 24.12
C GLU A 553 -8.63 -4.57 25.11
N ARG A 554 -9.05 -4.54 26.38
CA ARG A 554 -8.42 -5.32 27.45
C ARG A 554 -8.99 -6.73 27.47
N LYS A 555 -8.12 -7.73 27.34
CA LYS A 555 -8.50 -9.13 27.56
C LYS A 555 -8.85 -9.38 29.02
N ASN A 556 -9.87 -10.20 29.26
CA ASN A 556 -10.25 -10.60 30.59
C ASN A 556 -9.26 -11.65 31.18
N LEU A 557 -9.31 -11.88 32.49
CA LEU A 557 -8.39 -12.81 33.17
C LEU A 557 -8.50 -14.24 32.63
N LEU A 558 -9.69 -14.66 32.20
CA LEU A 558 -9.94 -15.98 31.64
C LEU A 558 -9.22 -16.14 30.29
N GLN A 559 -9.41 -15.20 29.37
CA GLN A 559 -8.72 -15.14 28.08
C GLN A 559 -7.20 -15.12 28.26
N TRP A 560 -6.70 -14.37 29.24
CA TRP A 560 -5.27 -14.34 29.55
C TRP A 560 -4.76 -15.70 30.07
N GLY A 561 -5.52 -16.34 30.97
CA GLY A 561 -5.21 -17.67 31.49
C GLY A 561 -5.24 -18.76 30.41
N VAL A 562 -6.23 -18.74 29.53
CA VAL A 562 -6.34 -19.62 28.35
C VAL A 562 -5.15 -19.39 27.41
N GLY A 563 -4.78 -18.14 27.14
CA GLY A 563 -3.60 -17.82 26.32
C GLY A 563 -2.30 -18.41 26.89
N ILE A 564 -2.08 -18.30 28.20
CA ILE A 564 -0.92 -18.94 28.86
C ILE A 564 -0.99 -20.45 28.72
N TYR A 565 -2.13 -21.05 29.01
CA TYR A 565 -2.32 -22.50 28.92
C TYR A 565 -2.00 -23.00 27.50
N MET A 566 -2.55 -22.36 26.47
CA MET A 566 -2.33 -22.73 25.08
C MET A 566 -0.88 -22.52 24.64
N SER A 567 -0.18 -21.49 25.15
CA SER A 567 1.24 -21.31 24.83
C SER A 567 2.14 -22.40 25.41
N LEU A 568 1.79 -22.96 26.57
CA LEU A 568 2.51 -24.04 27.23
C LEU A 568 2.07 -25.43 26.78
N TYR A 569 0.90 -25.56 26.17
CA TYR A 569 0.32 -26.85 25.83
C TYR A 569 1.20 -27.71 24.90
N PRO A 570 1.74 -27.20 23.78
CA PRO A 570 2.56 -27.99 22.86
C PRO A 570 3.85 -28.56 23.48
N CYS A 571 4.46 -27.84 24.42
CA CYS A 571 5.75 -28.20 25.00
C CYS A 571 5.64 -28.96 26.33
N CYS A 572 4.67 -28.59 27.18
CA CYS A 572 4.58 -29.08 28.56
C CYS A 572 3.37 -29.98 28.83
N PHE A 573 2.27 -29.85 28.09
CA PHE A 573 1.01 -30.54 28.44
C PHE A 573 0.48 -31.51 27.38
N ARG A 574 1.17 -31.65 26.23
CA ARG A 574 0.79 -32.58 25.16
C ARG A 574 1.41 -33.97 25.36
N GLY A 575 0.57 -35.00 25.54
CA GLY A 575 0.98 -36.41 25.59
C GLY A 575 1.76 -36.79 26.86
N TRP A 576 2.76 -37.68 26.72
CA TRP A 576 3.57 -38.18 27.86
C TRP A 576 4.35 -37.08 28.61
N ARG A 577 4.58 -35.94 27.95
CA ARG A 577 5.30 -34.79 28.52
C ARG A 577 4.51 -34.10 29.64
N ALA A 578 3.18 -34.20 29.64
CA ALA A 578 2.34 -33.70 30.73
C ALA A 578 2.71 -34.34 32.08
N TRP A 579 2.96 -35.66 32.08
CA TRP A 579 3.37 -36.40 33.27
C TRP A 579 4.79 -36.03 33.70
N ALA A 580 5.72 -35.88 32.75
CA ALA A 580 7.09 -35.47 33.05
C ALA A 580 7.17 -34.03 33.60
N SER A 581 6.45 -33.08 33.00
CA SER A 581 6.35 -31.70 33.46
C SER A 581 5.63 -31.60 34.81
N GLY A 582 4.59 -32.41 35.04
CA GLY A 582 3.92 -32.51 36.34
C GLY A 582 4.86 -33.01 37.45
N ILE A 583 5.64 -34.07 37.18
CA ILE A 583 6.64 -34.60 38.13
C ILE A 583 7.74 -33.56 38.39
N ALA A 584 8.22 -32.86 37.37
CA ALA A 584 9.22 -31.80 37.52
C ALA A 584 8.68 -30.61 38.32
N PHE A 585 7.43 -30.22 38.11
CA PHE A 585 6.78 -29.13 38.85
C PHE A 585 6.57 -29.50 40.32
N ILE A 586 6.11 -30.73 40.60
CA ILE A 586 6.02 -31.25 41.98
C ILE A 586 7.41 -31.30 42.61
N GLY A 587 8.43 -31.74 41.88
CA GLY A 587 9.82 -31.73 42.33
C GLY A 587 10.31 -30.33 42.69
N LEU A 588 10.03 -29.34 41.84
CA LEU A 588 10.36 -27.93 42.08
C LEU A 588 9.63 -27.37 43.30
N LEU A 589 8.34 -27.64 43.45
CA LEU A 589 7.54 -27.27 44.63
C LEU A 589 8.12 -27.88 45.91
N VAL A 590 8.49 -29.16 45.87
CA VAL A 590 9.15 -29.84 46.99
C VAL A 590 10.50 -29.19 47.29
N CYS A 591 11.32 -28.88 46.28
CA CYS A 591 12.58 -28.16 46.46
C CYS A 591 12.41 -26.76 47.04
N ILE A 592 11.38 -26.01 46.62
CA ILE A 592 11.06 -24.69 47.17
C ILE A 592 10.60 -24.82 48.63
N VAL A 593 9.71 -25.77 48.94
CA VAL A 593 9.25 -26.00 50.32
C VAL A 593 10.41 -26.45 51.23
N LEU A 594 11.28 -27.33 50.74
CA LEU A 594 12.49 -27.75 51.45
C LEU A 594 13.50 -26.62 51.59
N GLY A 595 13.64 -25.76 50.57
CA GLY A 595 14.46 -24.55 50.58
C GLY A 595 13.97 -23.55 51.60
N ILE A 596 12.66 -23.26 51.63
CA ILE A 596 12.03 -22.41 52.65
C ILE A 596 12.22 -23.02 54.04
N LYS A 597 11.99 -24.33 54.22
CA LYS A 597 12.26 -25.02 55.49
C LYS A 597 13.73 -24.91 55.92
N ARG A 598 14.68 -25.04 54.98
CA ARG A 598 16.12 -24.96 55.24
C ARG A 598 16.57 -23.54 55.54
N SER A 599 16.04 -22.55 54.84
CA SER A 599 16.27 -21.12 55.10
C SER A 599 15.70 -20.70 56.44
N LEU A 600 14.50 -21.18 56.81
CA LEU A 600 13.93 -20.98 58.15
C LEU A 600 14.75 -21.68 59.24
N LYS A 601 15.30 -22.88 58.97
CA LYS A 601 16.20 -23.58 59.89
C LYS A 601 17.55 -22.88 60.04
N TRP A 602 18.11 -22.35 58.96
CA TRP A 602 19.35 -21.57 58.95
C TRP A 602 19.19 -20.20 59.64
N ALA A 603 18.06 -19.52 59.43
CA ALA A 603 17.72 -18.30 60.14
C ALA A 603 17.56 -18.53 61.66
N ARG A 604 17.05 -19.70 62.08
CA ARG A 604 17.02 -20.10 63.50
C ARG A 604 18.42 -20.40 64.05
N ALA A 605 19.28 -21.07 63.28
CA ALA A 605 20.66 -21.36 63.69
C ALA A 605 21.52 -20.08 63.85
N ARG A 606 21.28 -19.03 63.05
CA ARG A 606 21.96 -17.73 63.17
C ARG A 606 21.60 -16.93 64.43
N LYS A 607 20.50 -17.29 65.12
CA LYS A 607 20.17 -16.72 66.44
C LYS A 607 21.00 -17.33 67.58
N GLU A 608 21.67 -18.46 67.36
CA GLU A 608 22.53 -19.10 68.36
C GLU A 608 24.01 -18.77 68.09
N GLY A 609 24.41 -17.59 68.59
CA GLY A 609 25.72 -17.26 69.17
C GLY A 609 27.03 -17.63 68.44
N TYR A 610 27.72 -16.61 67.90
CA TYR A 610 29.18 -16.67 67.76
C TYR A 610 29.86 -15.96 68.95
N LYS A 611 30.66 -16.75 69.68
CA LYS A 611 31.55 -16.35 70.78
C LYS A 611 32.75 -15.59 70.20
N LYS A 612 33.04 -14.40 70.73
CA LYS A 612 34.14 -13.51 70.31
C LYS A 612 35.49 -14.08 70.78
N ILE A 613 36.45 -14.29 69.87
CA ILE A 613 37.86 -14.55 70.19
C ILE A 613 38.67 -13.28 69.83
N GLY A 614 39.62 -12.92 70.69
CA GLY A 614 40.28 -11.62 70.75
C GLY A 614 41.34 -11.33 69.69
N ASN A 615 41.69 -10.04 69.65
CA ASN A 615 42.59 -9.35 68.72
C ASN A 615 44.01 -9.92 68.70
N GLU A 616 44.59 -10.06 67.50
CA GLU A 616 45.88 -9.45 67.10
C GLU A 616 46.12 -9.70 65.59
N GLU A 617 46.80 -8.74 64.95
CA GLU A 617 47.26 -8.70 63.55
C GLU A 617 46.28 -8.22 62.45
N SER A 618 46.26 -6.90 62.28
CA SER A 618 45.74 -6.19 61.11
C SER A 618 46.86 -5.90 60.10
N ILE A 619 46.72 -6.34 58.84
CA ILE A 619 47.54 -5.91 57.71
C ILE A 619 46.72 -4.91 56.86
N PRO A 620 47.17 -3.65 56.68
CA PRO A 620 46.45 -2.65 55.89
C PRO A 620 46.93 -2.57 54.42
N LEU A 621 45.96 -2.47 53.51
CA LEU A 621 46.14 -2.34 52.05
C LEU A 621 46.10 -0.86 51.64
N TRP A 622 47.28 -0.25 51.47
CA TRP A 622 47.46 1.08 50.83
C TRP A 622 48.57 1.08 49.78
N GLU A 623 48.86 -0.05 49.16
CA GLU A 623 49.72 -0.11 47.98
C GLU A 623 48.88 -0.58 46.80
N LEU A 624 48.61 0.34 45.86
CA LEU A 624 48.72 0.18 44.40
C LEU A 624 48.00 1.35 43.72
N ASP A 625 48.75 2.41 43.44
CA ASP A 625 48.34 3.52 42.60
C ASP A 625 49.09 3.49 41.25
N TYR A 626 48.35 3.92 40.22
CA TYR A 626 48.63 4.21 38.81
C TYR A 626 50.08 4.27 38.26
N LEU A 627 50.26 3.74 37.04
CA LEU A 627 51.34 4.13 36.11
C LEU A 627 50.75 4.54 34.74
N ASP A 628 51.05 5.78 34.37
CA ASP A 628 50.86 6.45 33.08
C ASP A 628 52.14 6.29 32.23
N ASP A 629 52.01 6.20 30.91
CA ASP A 629 53.11 5.84 30.01
C ASP A 629 53.32 6.91 28.92
N ARG A 630 54.26 7.83 29.18
CA ARG A 630 54.98 8.63 28.18
C ARG A 630 56.32 9.07 28.76
N THR A 631 57.44 8.69 28.13
CA THR A 631 58.43 9.66 27.60
C THR A 631 59.53 9.05 26.73
N SER A 632 59.79 9.80 25.66
CA SER A 632 60.96 9.98 24.80
C SER A 632 62.39 9.66 25.29
N ASN A 633 63.20 9.27 24.30
CA ASN A 633 64.59 9.68 23.98
C ASN A 633 65.74 9.38 24.97
N HIS A 634 66.77 8.65 24.53
CA HIS A 634 67.96 9.19 23.82
C HIS A 634 68.99 8.11 23.43
N ARG A 635 69.61 8.32 22.26
CA ARG A 635 71.01 8.08 21.82
C ARG A 635 71.91 7.12 22.64
N ASP A 636 72.52 6.16 21.94
CA ASP A 636 73.90 6.27 21.43
C ASP A 636 74.05 5.48 20.12
#